data_AF-A0A7X7QXX2-F1
#
_entry.id   AF-A0A7X7QXX2-F1
#
_cell.length_a   1.000
_cell.length_b   1.000
_cell.length_c   1.000
_cell.angle_alpha   90.00
_cell.angle_beta   90.00
_cell.angle_gamma   90.00
#
_symmetry.space_group_name_H-M   'P 1'
#
loop_
_entity.id
_entity.type
_entity.pdbx_description
1 polymer ?
#
loop_
_entity_poly.entity_id
_entity_poly.type
_entity_poly.pdbx_seq_one_letter_code
_entity_poly.pdbx_strand_id
1 'polypeptide(L)'
;MSEPHEVDGSWDQRRGAPRDEQIIYTGKVVATHKLFYVDFKRNSRGQFLKITEKDGRFRTTIIIPEEAIRPMADMVNEIAQHQLVLDSQPVEQGQHQHADQLPGPGQGTEGT
;
A
#
# COMPACT_ATOMS: atom_id res chain seq x y z
N MET A 1 -19.85 -41.82 -15.84
CA MET A 1 -19.87 -41.43 -14.43
C MET A 1 -18.82 -40.34 -14.29
N SER A 2 -19.26 -39.10 -14.07
CA SER A 2 -18.42 -37.90 -14.14
C SER A 2 -17.80 -37.61 -12.78
N GLU A 3 -16.50 -37.31 -12.75
CA GLU A 3 -15.78 -36.86 -11.57
C GLU A 3 -16.32 -35.51 -11.07
N PRO A 4 -16.65 -35.35 -9.79
CA PRO A 4 -16.98 -34.04 -9.26
C PRO A 4 -15.72 -33.19 -9.10
N HIS A 5 -15.79 -31.99 -9.68
CA HIS A 5 -14.82 -30.91 -9.58
C HIS A 5 -14.95 -30.14 -8.24
N GLU A 6 -13.78 -29.74 -7.74
CA GLU A 6 -13.47 -28.54 -6.95
C GLU A 6 -14.08 -28.33 -5.55
N VAL A 7 -13.20 -28.26 -4.53
CA VAL A 7 -12.90 -26.99 -3.87
C VAL A 7 -11.54 -27.05 -3.16
N ASP A 8 -10.52 -26.42 -3.75
CA ASP A 8 -9.31 -26.00 -3.05
C ASP A 8 -9.62 -24.76 -2.20
N GLY A 9 -9.77 -24.96 -0.89
CA GLY A 9 -10.06 -23.89 0.06
C GLY A 9 -9.41 -24.07 1.44
N SER A 10 -8.50 -25.03 1.60
CA SER A 10 -7.86 -25.31 2.91
C SER A 10 -6.39 -24.89 2.93
N TRP A 11 -6.15 -23.59 2.83
CA TRP A 11 -4.82 -23.02 3.12
C TRP A 11 -4.68 -22.50 4.56
N ASP A 12 -5.71 -22.58 5.41
CA ASP A 12 -5.69 -22.06 6.79
C ASP A 12 -5.64 -23.13 7.90
N GLN A 13 -5.14 -24.34 7.61
CA GLN A 13 -5.12 -25.46 8.57
C GLN A 13 -3.74 -25.88 9.08
N ARG A 14 -2.72 -25.01 9.00
CA ARG A 14 -1.36 -25.35 9.48
C ARG A 14 -0.64 -24.25 10.27
N ARG A 15 -1.29 -23.69 11.29
CA ARG A 15 -0.66 -23.09 12.48
C ARG A 15 -1.77 -22.85 13.50
N GLY A 16 -1.76 -23.58 14.61
CA GLY A 16 -2.87 -23.65 15.57
C GLY A 16 -3.43 -22.30 15.96
N ALA A 17 -4.60 -21.95 15.40
CA ALA A 17 -5.44 -20.96 16.01
C ALA A 17 -5.81 -21.49 17.41
N PRO A 18 -5.64 -20.70 18.48
CA PRO A 18 -6.20 -21.03 19.78
C PRO A 18 -7.65 -21.47 19.60
N ARG A 19 -8.05 -22.57 20.26
CA ARG A 19 -9.39 -23.16 20.10
C ARG A 19 -10.53 -22.19 20.44
N ASP A 20 -10.23 -21.04 21.03
CA ASP A 20 -11.16 -19.99 21.41
C ASP A 20 -11.19 -18.77 20.47
N GLU A 21 -10.49 -18.77 19.33
CA GLU A 21 -10.56 -17.68 18.35
C GLU A 21 -11.70 -17.87 17.32
N GLN A 22 -12.70 -17.01 17.37
CA GLN A 22 -13.73 -16.87 16.33
C GLN A 22 -13.35 -15.76 15.35
N ILE A 23 -13.37 -16.06 14.04
CA ILE A 23 -13.24 -15.04 12.99
C ILE A 23 -14.59 -14.38 12.76
N ILE A 24 -14.64 -13.05 12.86
CA ILE A 24 -15.84 -12.25 12.61
C ILE A 24 -15.79 -11.70 11.18
N TYR A 25 -14.64 -11.22 10.76
CA TYR A 25 -14.41 -10.70 9.42
C TYR A 25 -12.97 -10.96 8.98
N THR A 26 -12.75 -11.23 7.70
CA THR A 26 -11.43 -11.33 7.11
C THR A 26 -11.40 -10.60 5.77
N GLY A 27 -10.30 -9.90 5.52
CA GLY A 27 -10.02 -9.22 4.27
C GLY A 27 -8.55 -9.35 3.91
N LYS A 28 -8.22 -9.02 2.67
CA LYS A 28 -6.83 -8.97 2.19
C LYS A 28 -6.57 -7.72 1.36
N VAL A 29 -5.38 -7.16 1.49
CA VAL A 29 -4.88 -6.08 0.65
C VAL A 29 -3.66 -6.59 -0.10
N VAL A 30 -3.72 -6.57 -1.42
CA VAL A 30 -2.63 -7.00 -2.31
C VAL A 30 -1.91 -5.75 -2.81
N ALA A 31 -0.61 -5.67 -2.54
CA ALA A 31 0.31 -4.70 -3.13
C ALA A 31 1.33 -5.42 -4.02
N THR A 32 2.12 -4.67 -4.79
CA THR A 32 3.05 -5.22 -5.79
C THR A 32 3.99 -6.30 -5.23
N HIS A 33 4.51 -6.08 -4.01
CA HIS A 33 5.46 -7.00 -3.36
C HIS A 33 4.99 -7.54 -2.00
N LYS A 34 3.82 -7.10 -1.54
CA LYS A 34 3.34 -7.41 -0.19
C LYS A 34 1.89 -7.85 -0.20
N LEU A 35 1.57 -8.78 0.69
CA LEU A 35 0.20 -9.21 0.94
C LEU A 35 -0.13 -9.00 2.40
N PHE A 36 -1.17 -8.22 2.67
CA PHE A 36 -1.69 -7.99 4.01
C PHE A 36 -2.96 -8.81 4.20
N TYR A 37 -3.02 -9.58 5.29
CA TYR A 37 -4.24 -10.22 5.78
C TYR A 37 -4.76 -9.45 6.98
N VAL A 38 -6.04 -9.12 6.98
CA VAL A 38 -6.69 -8.31 8.01
C VAL A 38 -7.85 -9.13 8.58
N ASP A 39 -7.66 -9.66 9.79
CA ASP A 39 -8.65 -10.50 10.46
C ASP A 39 -9.22 -9.78 11.68
N PHE A 40 -10.52 -9.52 11.69
CA PHE A 40 -11.24 -9.13 12.90
C PHE A 40 -11.75 -10.38 13.60
N LYS A 41 -11.30 -10.58 14.83
CA LYS A 41 -11.51 -11.81 15.59
C LYS A 41 -12.03 -11.52 17.00
N ARG A 42 -12.53 -12.57 17.65
CA ARG A 42 -12.93 -12.57 19.06
C ARG A 42 -12.37 -13.79 19.76
N ASN A 43 -11.94 -13.63 21.00
CA ASN A 43 -11.63 -14.72 21.91
C ASN A 43 -12.24 -14.47 23.30
N SER A 44 -11.86 -15.30 24.28
CA SER A 44 -12.33 -15.18 25.67
C SER A 44 -12.03 -13.82 26.34
N ARG A 45 -11.08 -13.04 25.82
CA ARG A 45 -10.67 -11.73 26.37
C ARG A 45 -11.35 -10.54 25.69
N GLY A 46 -12.06 -10.74 24.57
CA GLY A 46 -12.70 -9.67 23.81
C GLY A 46 -12.44 -9.77 22.30
N GLN A 47 -12.74 -8.68 21.57
CA GLN A 47 -12.46 -8.58 20.14
C GLN A 47 -11.10 -7.93 19.89
N PHE A 48 -10.51 -8.23 18.73
CA PHE A 48 -9.25 -7.64 18.31
C PHE A 48 -9.09 -7.73 16.79
N LEU A 49 -8.28 -6.85 16.23
CA LEU A 49 -7.86 -6.88 14.84
C LEU A 49 -6.45 -7.44 14.73
N LYS A 50 -6.25 -8.47 13.92
CA LYS A 50 -4.94 -9.03 13.60
C LYS A 50 -4.57 -8.65 12.17
N ILE A 51 -3.47 -7.94 12.00
CA ILE A 51 -2.95 -7.59 10.67
C ILE A 51 -1.65 -8.37 10.47
N THR A 52 -1.61 -9.19 9.43
CA THR A 52 -0.43 -9.95 9.03
C THR A 52 0.10 -9.42 7.71
N GLU A 53 1.34 -8.95 7.69
CA GLU A 53 2.07 -8.68 6.45
C GLU A 53 2.85 -9.93 6.02
N LYS A 54 2.80 -10.26 4.74
CA LYS A 54 3.57 -11.31 4.09
C LYS A 54 4.34 -10.73 2.91
N ASP A 55 5.66 -10.84 2.95
CA ASP A 55 6.58 -10.42 1.90
C ASP A 55 7.44 -11.63 1.49
N GLY A 56 6.95 -12.39 0.52
CA GLY A 56 7.57 -13.62 0.01
C GLY A 56 7.89 -14.65 1.10
N ARG A 57 9.08 -14.52 1.69
CA ARG A 57 9.62 -15.39 2.75
C ARG A 57 9.29 -14.92 4.18
N PHE A 58 9.01 -13.64 4.39
CA PHE A 58 8.80 -13.08 5.71
C PHE A 58 7.33 -12.88 6.03
N ARG A 59 6.98 -13.08 7.30
CA ARG A 59 5.63 -12.85 7.83
C ARG A 59 5.74 -12.12 9.16
N THR A 60 5.21 -10.91 9.20
CA THR A 60 5.09 -10.08 10.41
C THR A 60 3.62 -9.95 10.80
N THR A 61 3.33 -9.77 12.08
CA THR A 61 1.95 -9.69 12.55
C THR A 61 1.86 -8.71 13.71
N ILE A 62 0.85 -7.85 13.68
CA ILE A 62 0.45 -7.00 14.80
C ILE A 62 -0.96 -7.36 15.24
N ILE A 63 -1.25 -7.11 16.51
CA ILE A 63 -2.57 -7.26 17.10
C ILE A 63 -2.97 -5.89 17.65
N ILE A 64 -4.16 -5.44 17.30
CA ILE A 64 -4.75 -4.17 17.72
C ILE A 64 -5.97 -4.50 18.57
N PRO A 65 -6.03 -4.04 19.83
CA PRO A 65 -7.19 -4.28 20.68
C PRO A 65 -8.41 -3.49 20.17
N GLU A 66 -9.62 -3.95 20.49
CA GLU A 66 -10.89 -3.40 19.96
C GLU A 66 -10.99 -1.88 20.09
N GLU A 67 -10.59 -1.33 21.23
CA GLU A 67 -10.65 0.11 21.54
C GLU A 67 -9.75 0.97 20.64
N ALA A 68 -8.69 0.39 20.06
CA ALA A 68 -7.75 1.09 19.19
C ALA A 68 -8.11 0.97 17.69
N ILE A 69 -9.09 0.13 17.33
CA ILE A 69 -9.45 -0.10 15.91
C ILE A 69 -9.97 1.16 15.24
N ARG A 70 -10.92 1.88 15.87
CA ARG A 70 -11.50 3.11 15.30
C ARG A 70 -10.46 4.23 15.16
N PRO A 71 -9.70 4.61 16.22
CA PRO A 71 -8.65 5.62 16.07
C PRO A 71 -7.59 5.26 15.01
N MET A 72 -7.24 3.97 14.89
CA MET A 72 -6.30 3.54 13.85
C MET A 72 -6.90 3.67 12.44
N ALA A 73 -8.18 3.35 12.25
CA ALA A 73 -8.86 3.55 10.98
C ALA A 73 -8.92 5.03 10.59
N ASP A 74 -9.23 5.92 11.54
CA ASP A 74 -9.25 7.37 11.33
C ASP A 74 -7.87 7.88 10.89
N MET A 75 -6.80 7.44 11.58
CA MET A 75 -5.42 7.78 11.23
C MET A 75 -5.01 7.29 9.83
N VAL A 76 -5.39 6.07 9.45
CA VAL A 76 -5.12 5.55 8.10
C VAL A 76 -5.84 6.38 7.04
N ASN A 77 -7.09 6.77 7.29
CA ASN A 77 -7.86 7.62 6.38
C ASN A 77 -7.26 9.01 6.25
N GLU A 78 -6.83 9.63 7.35
CA GLU A 78 -6.14 10.93 7.34
C GLU A 78 -4.85 10.87 6.52
N ILE A 79 -4.02 9.85 6.74
CA ILE A 79 -2.80 9.62 5.95
C ILE A 79 -3.13 9.45 4.46
N ALA A 80 -4.18 8.69 4.13
CA ALA A 80 -4.59 8.48 2.74
C ALA A 80 -5.03 9.78 2.05
N GLN A 81 -5.74 10.66 2.77
CA GLN A 81 -6.11 11.99 2.25
C GLN A 81 -4.87 12.85 1.96
N HIS A 82 -3.84 12.78 2.80
CA HIS A 82 -2.58 13.51 2.58
C HIS A 82 -1.73 12.94 1.42
N GLN A 83 -1.73 11.63 1.20
CA GLN A 83 -1.01 11.03 0.06
C GLN A 83 -1.52 11.54 -1.28
N LEU A 84 -2.85 11.68 -1.42
CA LEU A 84 -3.47 12.24 -2.62
C LEU A 84 -3.01 13.67 -2.94
N VAL A 85 -2.64 14.47 -1.93
CA VAL A 85 -2.13 15.83 -2.11
C VAL A 85 -0.70 15.85 -2.63
N LEU A 86 0.12 14.86 -2.26
CA LEU A 86 1.51 14.74 -2.72
C LEU A 86 1.58 14.29 -4.19
N ASP A 87 0.69 13.40 -4.61
CA ASP A 87 0.59 12.95 -6.01
C ASP A 87 0.08 14.06 -6.96
N SER A 88 -0.50 15.13 -6.40
CA SER A 88 -1.15 16.22 -7.14
C SER A 88 -0.26 17.46 -7.36
N GLN A 89 1.01 17.45 -6.96
CA GLN A 89 1.91 18.58 -7.23
C GLN A 89 2.42 18.51 -8.68
N PRO A 90 2.08 19.48 -9.55
CA PRO A 90 2.73 19.58 -10.84
C PRO A 90 4.21 19.87 -10.59
N VAL A 91 5.09 19.08 -11.19
CA VAL A 91 6.50 19.46 -11.31
C VAL A 91 6.50 20.78 -12.07
N GLU A 92 6.73 21.90 -11.38
CA GLU A 92 7.01 23.17 -12.05
C GLU A 92 8.29 22.97 -12.85
N GLN A 93 8.12 22.66 -14.13
CA GLN A 93 9.19 22.72 -15.11
C GLN A 93 9.63 24.18 -15.14
N GLY A 94 10.75 24.46 -14.47
CA GLY A 94 11.47 25.71 -14.63
C GLY A 94 11.91 25.85 -16.08
N GLN A 95 11.02 26.35 -16.93
CA GLN A 95 11.35 26.89 -18.23
C GLN A 95 11.31 28.41 -18.10
N HIS A 96 12.48 29.03 -18.03
CA HIS A 96 12.77 30.36 -18.58
C HIS A 96 14.30 30.39 -18.78
N GLN A 97 14.91 30.72 -19.93
CA GLN A 97 14.47 31.14 -21.24
C GLN A 97 15.60 30.84 -22.25
N HIS A 98 15.17 30.45 -23.44
CA HIS A 98 15.80 30.58 -24.76
C HIS A 98 16.97 31.58 -24.84
N ALA A 99 18.22 31.09 -24.90
CA ALA A 99 19.37 31.85 -25.38
C ALA A 99 19.75 31.37 -26.79
N ASP A 100 18.78 31.47 -27.71
CA ASP A 100 19.06 31.37 -29.13
C ASP A 100 18.58 32.67 -29.79
N GLN A 101 19.55 33.55 -30.01
CA GLN A 101 19.44 34.78 -30.79
C GLN A 101 20.85 35.18 -31.25
N LEU A 102 21.28 34.58 -32.35
CA LEU A 102 22.17 35.24 -33.32
C LEU A 102 21.27 36.03 -34.27
N PRO A 103 21.57 37.32 -34.55
CA PRO A 103 22.28 37.68 -35.78
C PRO A 103 23.20 38.92 -35.61
N GLY A 104 24.13 39.29 -36.50
CA GLY A 104 24.31 38.96 -37.91
C GLY A 104 25.70 39.41 -38.45
N PRO A 105 25.86 39.57 -39.77
CA PRO A 105 27.17 39.62 -40.43
C PRO A 105 27.74 41.04 -40.50
N GLY A 106 28.99 41.21 -40.08
CA GLY A 106 29.80 42.41 -40.33
C GLY A 106 30.96 42.08 -41.25
N GLN A 107 30.87 42.51 -42.51
CA GLN A 107 31.98 42.48 -43.48
C GLN A 107 32.93 43.67 -43.25
N GLY A 108 34.21 43.46 -43.56
CA GLY A 108 35.24 44.50 -43.78
C GLY A 108 36.04 44.85 -42.52
N THR A 109 37.36 45.06 -42.55
CA THR A 109 38.32 45.30 -43.63
C THR A 109 39.75 44.98 -43.13
N GLU A 110 40.65 44.74 -44.08
CA GLU A 110 42.10 44.51 -43.97
C GLU A 110 42.89 45.52 -43.12
N GLY A 111 44.09 45.14 -42.64
CA GLY A 111 45.10 46.13 -42.24
C GLY A 111 46.25 45.62 -41.36
N THR A 112 47.36 45.26 -42.04
CA THR A 112 48.79 45.29 -41.62
C THR A 112 49.29 44.34 -40.53
#